data_AF-A0A229R7S0-F1
#
_entry.id   AF-A0A229R7S0-F1
#
_cell.length_a   1.000
_cell.length_b   1.000
_cell.length_c   1.000
_cell.angle_alpha   90.00
_cell.angle_beta   90.00
_cell.angle_gamma   90.00
#
_symmetry.space_group_name_H-M   'P 1'
#
loop_
_entity.id
_entity.type
_entity.pdbx_description
1 polymer ?
#
loop_
_entity_poly.entity_id
_entity_poly.type
_entity_poly.pdbx_seq_one_letter_code
_entity_poly.pdbx_strand_id
1 'polypeptide(L)' 'MPDTGVEDLLRELAPQVLGAVVRRYGHFDLAEDATQEALLAAATQWPAEGRPDNPRAWLITVASRRLTDLL' A
#
# COMPACT_ATOMS: atom_id res chain seq x y z
N MET A 1 -21.82 -1.53 4.85
CA MET A 1 -21.26 -0.97 3.60
C MET A 1 -19.76 -0.86 3.83
N PRO A 2 -18.89 -1.25 2.88
CA PRO A 2 -17.47 -0.94 3.00
C PRO A 2 -17.34 0.57 3.22
N ASP A 3 -16.37 0.98 4.05
CA ASP A 3 -16.10 2.39 4.28
C ASP A 3 -15.64 3.01 2.95
N THR A 4 -16.56 3.67 2.26
CA THR A 4 -16.34 4.24 0.92
C THR A 4 -15.18 5.24 0.93
N GLY A 5 -14.95 5.91 2.07
CA GLY A 5 -13.82 6.83 2.22
C GLY A 5 -12.46 6.14 2.27
N VAL A 6 -12.38 4.91 2.81
CA VAL A 6 -11.15 4.12 2.79
C VAL A 6 -10.88 3.59 1.37
N GLU A 7 -11.90 3.06 0.70
CA GLU A 7 -11.74 2.53 -0.66
C GLU A 7 -11.29 3.62 -1.64
N ASP A 8 -11.95 4.79 -1.63
CA ASP A 8 -11.61 5.91 -2.50
C ASP A 8 -10.18 6.41 -2.25
N LEU A 9 -9.77 6.50 -0.98
CA LEU A 9 -8.40 6.88 -0.63
C LEU A 9 -7.38 5.85 -1.11
N LEU A 10 -7.65 4.55 -0.93
CA LEU A 10 -6.73 3.51 -1.40
C LEU A 10 -6.60 3.54 -2.92
N ARG A 11 -7.69 3.78 -3.64
CA ARG A 11 -7.70 3.96 -5.10
C ARG A 11 -6.85 5.15 -5.54
N GLU A 12 -6.90 6.27 -4.81
CA GLU A 12 -6.06 7.45 -5.06
C GLU A 12 -4.57 7.19 -4.79
N LEU A 13 -4.26 6.47 -3.71
CA LEU A 13 -2.89 6.25 -3.26
C LEU A 13 -2.17 5.13 -4.02
N ALA A 14 -2.89 4.13 -4.55
CA ALA A 14 -2.32 2.98 -5.24
C ALA A 14 -1.25 3.34 -6.30
N PRO A 15 -1.51 4.20 -7.31
CA PRO A 15 -0.49 4.55 -8.31
C PRO A 15 0.69 5.32 -7.72
N GLN A 16 0.48 6.11 -6.66
CA GLN A 16 1.55 6.87 -6.00
C GLN A 16 2.50 5.95 -5.23
N VAL A 17 1.94 4.95 -4.54
CA VAL A 17 2.71 3.94 -3.80
C VAL A 17 3.49 3.07 -4.77
N LEU A 18 2.83 2.54 -5.81
CA LEU A 18 3.49 1.74 -6.84
C LEU A 18 4.66 2.50 -7.47
N GLY A 19 4.44 3.74 -7.91
CA GLY A 19 5.50 4.56 -8.49
C GLY A 19 6.69 4.80 -7.54
N ALA A 20 6.43 4.99 -6.24
CA ALA A 20 7.47 5.16 -5.24
C ALA A 20 8.29 3.88 -5.02
N VAL A 21 7.62 2.72 -4.93
CA VAL A 21 8.27 1.41 -4.72
C VAL A 21 9.07 1.00 -5.95
N VAL A 22 8.49 1.11 -7.16
CA VAL A 22 9.17 0.83 -8.43
C VAL A 22 10.42 1.69 -8.59
N ARG A 23 10.32 3.00 -8.30
CA ARG A 23 11.47 3.91 -8.38
C ARG A 23 12.60 3.53 -7.42
N ARG A 24 12.28 2.93 -6.28
CA ARG A 24 13.25 2.56 -5.26
C ARG A 24 13.93 1.22 -5.53
N TYR A 25 13.19 0.22 -6.01
CA TYR A 25 13.67 -1.16 -6.10
C TYR A 25 13.90 -1.65 -7.53
N GLY A 26 13.31 -1.02 -8.55
CA GLY A 26 13.55 -1.35 -9.97
C GLY A 26 12.82 -2.60 -10.50
N HIS A 27 12.17 -3.38 -9.64
CA HIS A 27 11.41 -4.58 -10.00
C HIS A 27 9.91 -4.26 -10.05
N PHE A 28 9.35 -4.09 -11.25
CA PHE A 28 7.95 -3.66 -11.40
C PHE A 28 6.96 -4.72 -10.93
N ASP A 29 7.17 -5.96 -11.33
CA ASP A 29 6.38 -7.14 -10.96
C ASP A 29 6.34 -7.31 -9.42
N LEU A 30 7.50 -7.38 -8.78
CA LEU A 30 7.57 -7.51 -7.32
C LEU A 30 7.00 -6.28 -6.59
N ALA A 31 7.13 -5.08 -7.18
CA ALA A 31 6.56 -3.86 -6.62
C ALA A 31 5.04 -3.79 -6.74
N GLU A 32 4.47 -4.30 -7.84
CA GLU A 32 3.03 -4.41 -8.03
C GLU A 32 2.42 -5.34 -6.98
N ASP A 33 2.96 -6.55 -6.85
CA ASP A 33 2.50 -7.53 -5.86
C ASP A 33 2.61 -6.99 -4.43
N ALA A 34 3.77 -6.43 -4.07
CA ALA A 34 3.98 -5.84 -2.75
C ALA A 34 3.05 -4.64 -2.47
N THR A 35 2.73 -3.85 -3.49
CA THR A 35 1.77 -2.74 -3.36
C THR A 35 0.35 -3.27 -3.14
N GLN A 36 -0.06 -4.30 -3.88
CA GLN A 36 -1.37 -4.94 -3.70
C GLN A 36 -1.52 -5.53 -2.30
N GLU A 37 -0.49 -6.20 -1.78
CA GLU A 37 -0.50 -6.70 -0.39
C GLU A 37 -0.61 -5.57 0.64
N ALA A 38 0.08 -4.44 0.43
CA ALA A 38 -0.03 -3.28 1.32
C ALA A 38 -1.45 -2.68 1.31
N LEU A 39 -2.08 -2.61 0.13
CA LEU A 39 -3.47 -2.14 -0.02
C LEU A 39 -4.46 -3.09 0.68
N LEU A 40 -4.27 -4.41 0.56
CA LEU A 40 -5.08 -5.41 1.26
C LEU A 40 -4.93 -5.32 2.78
N ALA A 41 -3.70 -5.13 3.26
CA ALA A 41 -3.44 -4.92 4.69
C ALA A 41 -4.16 -3.66 5.20
N ALA A 42 -4.07 -2.54 4.46
CA ALA A 42 -4.78 -1.31 4.81
C ALA A 42 -6.31 -1.48 4.82
N ALA A 43 -6.88 -2.10 3.78
CA ALA A 43 -8.32 -2.34 3.68
C ALA A 43 -8.86 -3.23 4.81
N THR A 44 -8.02 -4.13 5.34
CA THR A 44 -8.40 -5.00 6.46
C THR A 44 -8.20 -4.31 7.81
N GLN A 45 -7.09 -3.59 7.99
CA GLN A 45 -6.64 -3.11 9.28
C GLN A 45 -7.23 -1.73 9.65
N TRP A 46 -7.30 -0.80 8.70
CA TRP A 46 -7.75 0.57 9.00
C TRP A 46 -9.19 0.68 9.49
N PRO A 47 -10.17 -0.11 9.00
CA PRO A 47 -11.53 -0.07 9.54
C PRO A 47 -11.61 -0.47 11.02
N ALA A 48 -10.70 -1.33 11.49
CA ALA A 48 -10.69 -1.84 12.86
C ALA A 48 -9.80 -1.00 13.80
N GLU A 49 -8.62 -0.59 13.31
CA GLU A 49 -7.57 0.01 14.13
C GLU A 49 -7.42 1.52 13.90
N GLY A 50 -8.16 2.06 12.94
CA GLY A 50 -8.04 3.45 12.50
C GLY A 50 -7.02 3.63 11.39
N ARG A 51 -7.24 4.68 10.61
CA ARG A 51 -6.33 5.10 9.54
C ARG A 51 -5.11 5.81 10.15
N PRO A 52 -3.87 5.48 9.73
CA PRO A 52 -2.68 6.20 10.18
C PRO A 52 -2.68 7.66 9.71
N ASP A 53 -1.98 8.54 10.43
CA ASP A 53 -1.89 9.98 10.11
C ASP A 53 -1.30 10.25 8.72
N ASN A 54 -0.42 9.37 8.25
CA ASN A 54 0.14 9.40 6.91
C ASN A 54 -0.09 8.05 6.17
N PRO A 55 -1.25 7.88 5.53
CA PRO A 55 -1.62 6.65 4.83
C PRO A 55 -0.64 6.26 3.72
N ARG A 56 -0.17 7.24 2.94
CA ARG A 56 0.77 7.00 1.85
C ARG A 56 2.11 6.48 2.35
N ALA A 57 2.67 7.09 3.39
CA ALA A 57 3.94 6.66 3.97
C ALA A 57 3.83 5.27 4.62
N TRP A 58 2.69 4.98 5.25
CA TRP A 58 2.41 3.66 5.78
C TRP A 58 2.37 2.60 4.67
N LEU A 59 1.65 2.84 3.58
CA LEU A 59 1.57 1.92 2.44
C LEU A 59 2.94 1.67 1.80
N ILE A 60 3.74 2.72 1.57
CA ILE A 60 5.11 2.58 1.04
C ILE A 60 5.96 1.73 1.98
N THR A 61 5.83 1.92 3.29
CA THR A 61 6.59 1.15 4.29
C THR A 61 6.20 -0.32 4.27
N VAL A 62 4.91 -0.63 4.23
CA VAL A 62 4.43 -2.02 4.19
C VAL A 62 4.86 -2.70 2.88
N ALA A 63 4.65 -2.05 1.73
CA ALA A 63 5.09 -2.58 0.43
C ALA A 63 6.60 -2.78 0.37
N SER A 64 7.39 -1.83 0.90
CA SER A 64 8.86 -1.95 0.94
C SER A 64 9.33 -3.14 1.79
N ARG A 65 8.66 -3.42 2.92
CA ARG A 65 8.95 -4.59 3.77
C ARG A 65 8.64 -5.88 3.03
N ARG A 66 7.44 -5.99 2.45
CA ARG A 66 7.03 -7.16 1.65
C ARG A 66 7.99 -7.44 0.50
N LEU A 67 8.37 -6.41 -0.26
CA LEU A 67 9.31 -6.57 -1.36
C LEU A 67 10.68 -7.05 -0.86
N THR A 68 11.15 -6.53 0.28
CA THR A 68 12.42 -6.96 0.89
C THR A 68 12.37 -8.43 1.32
N ASP A 69 11.22 -8.94 1.75
CA ASP A 69 11.04 -10.36 2.12
C ASP A 69 11.06 -11.30 0.88
N LEU A 70 10.87 -10.76 -0.32
CA LEU A 70 10.84 -11.49 -1.60
C LEU A 70 12.18 -11.47 -2.35
N LEU A 71 13.14 -10.62 -1.94
CA LEU A 71 14.48 -10.49 -2.51
C LEU A 71 15.49 -11.42 -1.82
#